data_AF-A0A0E3RZI7-F1
#
_entry.id   AF-A0A0E3RZI7-F1
#
_cell.length_a   1.000
_cell.length_b   1.000
_cell.length_c   1.000
_cell.angle_alpha   90.00
_cell.angle_beta   90.00
_cell.angle_gamma   90.00
#
_symmetry.space_group_name_H-M   'P 1'
#
loop_
_entity.id
_entity.type
_entity.pdbx_description
1 polymer ?
#
loop_
_entity_poly.entity_id
_entity_poly.type
_entity_poly.pdbx_seq_one_letter_code
_entity_poly.pdbx_strand_id
1 'polypeptide(L)' 'MIPGGSFVKKIFKEYGPRACLGVACYNELAEDMQEVSFVPVQGVLLLRDGCFNTEANVEEIIRKMEMCNV' A
#
# COMPACT_ATOMS: atom_id res chain seq x y z
N MET A 1 -14.62 -6.36 -11.56
CA MET A 1 -13.40 -6.21 -10.73
C MET A 1 -13.40 -4.77 -10.22
N ILE A 2 -13.37 -4.58 -8.90
CA ILE A 2 -13.29 -3.24 -8.30
C ILE A 2 -11.80 -2.95 -8.10
N PRO A 3 -11.20 -1.98 -8.80
CA PRO A 3 -9.79 -1.66 -8.63
C PRO A 3 -9.56 -1.06 -7.22
N GLY A 4 -8.62 -1.63 -6.46
CA GLY A 4 -8.31 -1.21 -5.09
C GLY A 4 -7.89 0.26 -5.00
N GLY A 5 -7.10 0.74 -5.96
CA GLY A 5 -6.59 2.12 -6.00
C GLY A 5 -7.67 3.21 -5.96
N SER A 6 -8.87 2.93 -6.50
CA SER A 6 -9.99 3.89 -6.48
C SER A 6 -10.50 4.24 -5.08
N PHE A 7 -10.20 3.42 -4.06
CA PHE A 7 -10.61 3.67 -2.68
C PHE A 7 -9.60 4.49 -1.88
N VAL A 8 -8.35 4.55 -2.31
CA VAL A 8 -7.28 5.23 -1.60
C VAL A 8 -7.66 6.70 -1.35
N LYS A 9 -8.08 7.42 -2.41
CA LYS A 9 -8.54 8.82 -2.29
C LYS A 9 -9.71 9.02 -1.33
N LYS A 10 -10.64 8.07 -1.27
CA LYS A 10 -11.80 8.14 -0.35
C LYS A 10 -11.35 7.98 1.10
N ILE A 11 -10.51 6.98 1.38
CA ILE A 11 -9.95 6.74 2.71
C ILE A 11 -9.18 7.96 3.19
N PHE A 12 -8.35 8.57 2.33
CA PHE A 12 -7.61 9.77 2.68
C PHE A 12 -8.50 10.97 3.01
N LYS A 13 -9.59 11.15 2.26
CA LYS A 13 -10.55 12.23 2.50
C LYS A 13 -11.38 12.02 3.78
N GLU A 14 -11.72 10.77 4.09
CA GLU A 14 -12.58 10.42 5.22
C GLU A 14 -11.82 10.35 6.54
N TYR A 15 -10.63 9.75 6.54
CA TYR A 15 -9.87 9.47 7.77
C TYR A 15 -8.66 10.38 7.98
N GLY A 16 -8.20 11.11 6.96
CA GLY A 16 -7.03 11.99 7.05
C GLY A 16 -5.77 11.31 7.64
N PRO A 17 -5.37 10.12 7.14
CA PRO A 17 -4.23 9.40 7.68
C PRO A 17 -2.94 10.20 7.49
N ARG A 18 -2.01 10.07 8.45
CA ARG A 18 -0.73 10.80 8.45
C ARG A 18 0.41 10.05 7.77
N ALA A 19 0.23 8.77 7.47
CA ALA A 19 1.18 7.91 6.79
C ALA A 19 0.42 6.70 6.22
N CYS A 20 1.02 5.99 5.26
CA CYS A 20 0.43 4.78 4.70
C CYS A 20 1.49 3.73 4.32
N LEU A 21 1.07 2.46 4.35
CA LEU A 21 1.86 1.32 3.89
C LEU A 21 1.05 0.59 2.82
N GLY A 22 1.50 0.66 1.57
CA GLY A 22 0.88 -0.02 0.44
C GLY A 22 1.39 -1.44 0.28
N VAL A 23 0.50 -2.38 -0.04
CA VAL A 23 0.83 -3.77 -0.38
C VAL A 23 0.08 -4.13 -1.65
N ALA A 24 0.79 -4.21 -2.78
CA ALA A 24 0.18 -4.42 -4.08
C ALA A 24 1.19 -4.98 -5.10
N CYS A 25 0.70 -5.29 -6.29
CA CYS A 25 1.55 -5.59 -7.44
C CYS A 25 2.32 -4.34 -7.88
N TYR A 26 3.41 -4.52 -8.63
CA TYR A 26 4.34 -3.43 -8.95
C TYR A 26 3.66 -2.18 -9.56
N ASN A 27 2.77 -2.37 -10.54
CA ASN A 27 2.13 -1.25 -11.23
C ASN A 27 1.16 -0.49 -10.32
N GLU A 28 0.26 -1.20 -9.63
CA GLU A 28 -0.70 -0.58 -8.70
C GLU A 28 0.02 0.11 -7.55
N LEU A 29 1.06 -0.53 -6.99
CA LEU A 29 1.82 0.04 -5.89
C LEU A 29 2.50 1.36 -6.31
N ALA A 30 3.10 1.41 -7.50
CA ALA A 30 3.74 2.61 -8.00
C ALA A 30 2.74 3.75 -8.23
N GLU A 31 1.58 3.45 -8.83
CA GLU A 31 0.50 4.41 -9.04
C GLU A 31 -0.04 4.94 -7.71
N ASP A 32 -0.41 4.04 -6.79
CA ASP A 32 -0.98 4.40 -5.49
C ASP A 32 0.01 5.23 -4.65
N MET A 33 1.30 4.84 -4.62
CA MET A 33 2.34 5.58 -3.91
C MET A 33 2.53 7.00 -4.46
N GLN A 34 2.42 7.17 -5.78
CA GLN A 34 2.48 8.49 -6.40
C GLN A 34 1.26 9.33 -6.02
N GLU A 35 0.06 8.73 -6.01
CA GLU A 35 -1.18 9.43 -5.66
C GLU A 35 -1.19 9.92 -4.20
N VAL A 36 -0.59 9.17 -3.28
CA VAL A 36 -0.55 9.48 -1.84
C VAL A 36 0.76 10.14 -1.38
N SER A 37 1.61 10.56 -2.33
CA SER A 37 2.94 11.12 -2.07
C SER A 37 2.98 12.38 -1.18
N PHE A 38 1.83 12.94 -0.84
CA PHE A 38 1.68 14.04 0.11
C PHE A 38 1.77 13.60 1.59
N VAL A 39 1.78 12.29 1.88
CA VAL A 39 2.14 11.73 3.19
C VAL A 39 3.31 10.75 3.06
N PRO A 40 4.05 10.46 4.15
CA PRO A 40 5.00 9.35 4.17
C PRO A 40 4.32 8.05 3.74
N VAL A 41 4.86 7.44 2.69
CA VAL A 41 4.37 6.17 2.13
C VAL A 41 5.51 5.16 2.03
N GLN A 42 5.22 3.93 2.44
CA GLN A 42 6.07 2.77 2.20
C GLN A 42 5.31 1.75 1.36
N GLY A 43 6.04 0.94 0.60
CA GLY A 43 5.46 -0.10 -0.24
C GLY A 43 6.08 -1.47 0.02
N VAL A 44 5.27 -2.53 -0.02
CA VAL A 44 5.67 -3.94 -0.03
C VAL A 44 5.11 -4.57 -1.29
N LEU A 45 5.96 -5.24 -2.07
CA LEU A 45 5.51 -5.97 -3.25
C LEU A 45 4.92 -7.32 -2.85
N LEU A 46 3.95 -7.79 -3.62
CA LEU A 46 3.47 -9.15 -3.51
C LEU A 46 4.57 -10.14 -3.96
N LEU A 47 4.64 -11.30 -3.29
CA LEU A 47 5.46 -12.43 -3.73
C LEU A 47 4.89 -13.06 -4.99
N ARG A 48 3.55 -13.06 -5.09
CA ARG A 48 2.82 -13.54 -6.26
C ARG A 48 1.71 -12.56 -6.62
N ASP A 49 1.86 -11.94 -7.78
CA ASP A 49 0.88 -11.04 -8.35
C ASP A 49 -0.37 -11.77 -8.85
N GLY A 50 -1.49 -11.05 -8.84
CA GLY A 50 -2.79 -11.51 -9.31
C GLY A 50 -3.92 -10.87 -8.51
N CYS A 51 -5.17 -11.06 -8.92
CA CYS A 51 -6.32 -10.72 -8.07
C CYS A 51 -6.90 -11.96 -7.37
N PHE A 52 -6.29 -13.12 -7.61
CA PHE A 52 -6.69 -14.42 -7.06
C PHE A 52 -5.41 -15.19 -6.70
N ASN A 53 -5.39 -15.82 -5.52
CA ASN A 53 -4.18 -16.46 -4.96
C ASN A 53 -2.96 -15.53 -4.92
N THR A 54 -3.17 -14.27 -4.49
CA THR A 54 -2.06 -13.39 -4.16
C THR A 54 -1.30 -13.94 -2.96
N GLU A 55 0.00 -13.72 -2.97
CA GLU A 55 0.87 -14.10 -1.87
C GLU A 55 1.67 -12.88 -1.43
N ALA A 56 1.66 -12.60 -0.13
CA ALA A 56 2.37 -11.46 0.46
C ALA A 56 3.25 -11.96 1.62
N ASN A 57 4.43 -11.37 1.75
CA ASN A 57 5.31 -11.67 2.87
C ASN A 57 4.87 -10.88 4.11
N VAL A 58 4.15 -11.53 5.02
CA VAL A 58 3.65 -10.89 6.25
C VAL A 58 4.78 -10.40 7.16
N GLU A 59 5.87 -11.16 7.26
CA GLU A 59 7.03 -10.76 8.08
C GLU A 59 7.68 -9.48 7.52
N GLU A 60 7.78 -9.35 6.20
CA GLU A 60 8.30 -8.13 5.56
C GLU A 60 7.39 -6.93 5.82
N ILE A 61 6.06 -7.11 5.72
CA ILE A 61 5.08 -6.07 6.01
C ILE A 61 5.25 -5.56 7.44
N ILE A 62 5.28 -6.48 8.42
CA ILE A 62 5.44 -6.13 9.84
C ILE A 62 6.78 -5.43 10.07
N ARG A 63 7.87 -5.97 9.52
CA ARG A 63 9.19 -5.37 9.64
C ARG A 63 9.21 -3.93 9.08
N LYS A 64 8.56 -3.68 7.95
CA LYS A 64 8.47 -2.32 7.39
C LYS A 64 7.65 -1.37 8.27
N MET A 65 6.58 -1.86 8.89
CA MET A 65 5.82 -1.09 9.88
C MET A 65 6.70 -0.71 11.09
N GLU A 66 7.52 -1.63 11.57
CA GLU A 66 8.41 -1.43 12.74
C GLU A 66 9.61 -0.54 12.43
N MET A 67 10.03 -0.43 11.15
CA MET A 67 11.12 0.46 10.74
C MET A 67 10.82 1.95 10.94
N CYS A 68 9.56 2.33 11.20
CA CYS A 68 9.17 3.70 11.56
C CYS A 68 9.49 4.01 13.03
N ASN A 69 10.77 4.03 13.38
CA ASN A 69 11.23 4.59 14.65
C ASN A 69 11.46 6.10 14.45
N VAL A 70 10.40 6.89 14.62
CA VAL A 70 10.43 8.38 14.63
C VAL A 70 10.70 8.87 16.05
#